data_AF-G9WV46-F1
#
_entry.id   AF-G9WV46-F1
#
_cell.length_a   1.000
_cell.length_b   1.000
_cell.length_c   1.000
_cell.angle_alpha   90.00
_cell.angle_beta   90.00
_cell.angle_gamma   90.00
#
_symmetry.space_group_name_H-M   'P 1'
#
loop_
_entity.id
_entity.type
_entity.pdbx_description
1 polymer ?
#
loop_
_entity_poly.entity_id
_entity_poly.type
_entity_poly.pdbx_seq_one_letter_code
_entity_poly.pdbx_strand_id
1 'polypeptide(L)'
;MIKRKLAGIVLLTLISLSACKNEAKAYRTEGITALEKGDAQKALENFDLALEKSKGKVGALQFDILAYKVEAEIHLGKLGEAEENLQNLETISTKKYAKLQDLIEAKKSIVSAGEALNQDDLDLARKELDEAKEKGLSTDRELEYSEAIYLEKTGEWQNSYDAFSKYCSRYPDDAEAARELQFLESRVKVLGGNTLLSERAKKVGKRHHKYIRRKYRLKEESPKRH
;
A
#
# COMPACT_ATOMS: atom_id res chain seq x y z
N MET A 1 5.68 77.83 -27.73
CA MET A 1 5.48 77.93 -26.26
C MET A 1 3.98 77.98 -25.96
N ILE A 2 3.41 76.95 -25.32
CA ILE A 2 2.25 76.98 -24.39
C ILE A 2 2.03 75.55 -23.81
N LYS A 3 2.32 75.44 -22.50
CA LYS A 3 1.68 74.68 -21.40
C LYS A 3 1.44 73.15 -21.49
N ARG A 4 2.28 72.45 -20.69
CA ARG A 4 2.07 71.27 -19.81
C ARG A 4 0.65 70.66 -19.73
N LYS A 5 0.58 69.32 -19.67
CA LYS A 5 -0.06 68.54 -18.58
C LYS A 5 0.42 67.07 -18.57
N LEU A 6 1.11 66.68 -17.50
CA LEU A 6 1.12 65.30 -17.03
C LEU A 6 -0.30 64.98 -16.53
N ALA A 7 -0.87 63.86 -16.97
CA ALA A 7 -1.98 63.19 -16.30
C ALA A 7 -1.85 61.69 -16.60
N GLY A 8 -1.42 60.92 -15.61
CA GLY A 8 -1.44 59.46 -15.68
C GLY A 8 -2.85 58.91 -15.49
N ILE A 9 -3.01 57.62 -15.75
CA ILE A 9 -3.82 56.68 -14.96
C ILE A 9 -3.25 55.29 -15.23
N VAL A 10 -2.77 54.69 -14.14
CA VAL A 10 -2.54 53.25 -13.99
C VAL A 10 -3.88 52.55 -14.14
N LEU A 11 -4.03 51.66 -15.12
CA LEU A 11 -5.09 50.64 -15.09
C LEU A 11 -4.44 49.27 -14.94
N LEU A 12 -3.89 49.06 -13.75
CA LEU A 12 -3.65 47.73 -13.20
C LEU A 12 -4.97 47.25 -12.57
N THR A 13 -5.26 45.96 -12.74
CA THR A 13 -6.22 45.13 -12.01
C THR A 13 -7.69 45.17 -12.44
N LEU A 14 -8.14 44.06 -13.04
CA LEU A 14 -9.35 43.30 -12.64
C LEU A 14 -9.50 41.99 -13.45
N ILE A 15 -8.46 41.14 -13.47
CA ILE A 15 -8.61 39.71 -13.82
C ILE A 15 -7.91 38.88 -12.74
N SER A 16 -8.45 38.88 -11.53
CA SER A 16 -7.88 38.09 -10.43
C SER A 16 -8.92 37.70 -9.39
N LEU A 17 -10.07 37.15 -9.83
CA LEU A 17 -11.04 36.55 -8.91
C LEU A 17 -11.45 35.10 -9.23
N SER A 18 -10.91 34.46 -10.26
CA SER A 18 -11.23 33.05 -10.59
C SER A 18 -10.12 32.03 -10.28
N ALA A 19 -8.88 32.44 -10.00
CA ALA A 19 -7.77 31.52 -9.80
C ALA A 19 -7.84 30.75 -8.45
N CYS A 20 -8.33 31.37 -7.37
CA CYS A 20 -8.33 30.73 -6.04
C CYS A 20 -9.39 29.64 -5.84
N LYS A 21 -10.35 29.44 -6.78
CA LYS A 21 -11.34 28.35 -6.67
C LYS A 21 -10.81 27.01 -7.20
N ASN A 22 -9.64 27.01 -7.84
CA ASN A 22 -9.12 25.86 -8.58
C ASN A 22 -7.99 25.11 -7.86
N GLU A 23 -7.31 25.70 -6.88
CA GLU A 23 -6.11 25.08 -6.27
C GLU A 23 -6.40 23.74 -5.58
N ALA A 24 -7.43 23.65 -4.74
CA ALA A 24 -7.80 22.39 -4.09
C ALA A 24 -8.17 21.29 -5.09
N LYS A 25 -8.82 21.67 -6.21
CA LYS A 25 -9.16 20.72 -7.28
C LYS A 25 -7.93 20.29 -8.07
N ALA A 26 -6.99 21.21 -8.31
CA ALA A 26 -5.74 20.90 -9.00
C ALA A 26 -4.92 19.89 -8.21
N TYR A 27 -4.68 20.16 -6.92
CA TYR A 27 -3.97 19.23 -6.04
C TYR A 27 -4.70 17.88 -5.91
N ARG A 28 -6.03 17.86 -5.81
CA ARG A 28 -6.80 16.61 -5.87
C ARG A 28 -6.50 15.82 -7.14
N THR A 29 -6.53 16.46 -8.30
CA THR A 29 -6.24 15.81 -9.59
C THR A 29 -4.81 15.28 -9.63
N GLU A 30 -3.83 16.07 -9.17
CA GLU A 30 -2.44 15.63 -9.09
C GLU A 30 -2.26 14.43 -8.15
N GLY A 31 -2.99 14.41 -7.03
CA GLY A 31 -2.99 13.29 -6.09
C GLY A 31 -3.55 12.00 -6.71
N ILE A 32 -4.66 12.08 -7.43
CA ILE A 32 -5.24 10.92 -8.14
C ILE A 32 -4.28 10.41 -9.21
N THR A 33 -3.69 11.31 -10.01
CA THR A 33 -2.70 10.92 -11.02
C THR A 33 -1.45 10.29 -10.39
N ALA A 34 -1.05 10.72 -9.19
CA ALA A 34 0.04 10.10 -8.46
C ALA A 34 -0.33 8.68 -7.99
N LEU A 35 -1.54 8.46 -7.45
CA LEU A 35 -2.06 7.13 -7.11
C LEU A 35 -2.08 6.19 -8.32
N GLU A 36 -2.60 6.65 -9.45
CA GLU A 36 -2.65 5.86 -10.70
C GLU A 36 -1.25 5.43 -11.18
N LYS A 37 -0.22 6.22 -10.86
CA LYS A 37 1.18 5.90 -11.16
C LYS A 37 1.86 5.05 -10.08
N GLY A 38 1.14 4.71 -9.00
CA GLY A 38 1.67 3.98 -7.84
C GLY A 38 2.49 4.84 -6.88
N ASP A 39 2.54 6.15 -7.05
CA ASP A 39 3.25 7.09 -6.17
C ASP A 39 2.32 7.57 -5.04
N ALA A 40 2.02 6.65 -4.12
CA ALA A 40 1.12 6.92 -3.00
C ALA A 40 1.63 8.01 -2.04
N GLN A 41 2.95 8.19 -1.94
CA GLN A 41 3.55 9.22 -1.09
C GLN A 41 3.27 10.61 -1.64
N LYS A 42 3.55 10.83 -2.93
CA LYS A 42 3.20 12.08 -3.60
C LYS A 42 1.69 12.30 -3.63
N ALA A 43 0.90 11.24 -3.75
CA ALA A 43 -0.55 11.36 -3.68
C ALA A 43 -1.02 11.92 -2.33
N LEU A 44 -0.54 11.35 -1.23
CA LEU A 44 -0.84 11.80 0.12
C LEU A 44 -0.50 13.29 0.32
N GLU A 45 0.69 13.72 -0.11
CA GLU A 45 1.12 15.12 -0.04
C GLU A 45 0.18 16.06 -0.81
N ASN A 46 -0.26 15.65 -2.00
CA ASN A 46 -1.21 16.42 -2.80
C ASN A 46 -2.60 16.48 -2.16
N PHE A 47 -3.08 15.41 -1.55
CA PHE A 47 -4.37 15.45 -0.85
C PHE A 47 -4.33 16.34 0.39
N ASP A 48 -3.22 16.35 1.13
CA ASP A 48 -3.01 17.27 2.25
C ASP A 48 -3.03 18.73 1.79
N LEU A 49 -2.31 19.05 0.71
CA LEU A 49 -2.34 20.38 0.10
C LEU A 49 -3.75 20.75 -0.39
N ALA A 50 -4.50 19.82 -0.97
CA ALA A 50 -5.86 20.05 -1.42
C ALA A 50 -6.80 20.41 -0.25
N LEU A 51 -6.65 19.74 0.90
CA LEU A 51 -7.40 20.03 2.12
C LEU A 51 -7.00 21.39 2.72
N GLU A 52 -5.70 21.72 2.75
CA GLU A 52 -5.20 23.03 3.20
C GLU A 52 -5.80 24.17 2.33
N LYS A 53 -5.75 24.03 1.00
CA LYS A 53 -6.31 25.02 0.07
C LYS A 53 -7.83 25.07 0.08
N SER A 54 -8.50 24.12 0.73
CA SER A 54 -9.95 24.16 0.94
C SER A 54 -10.37 25.18 2.00
N LYS A 55 -9.43 25.76 2.77
CA LYS A 55 -9.67 26.83 3.76
C LYS A 55 -10.80 26.51 4.73
N GLY A 56 -10.81 25.29 5.26
CA GLY A 56 -11.80 24.82 6.25
C GLY A 56 -13.20 24.54 5.70
N LYS A 57 -13.41 24.57 4.37
CA LYS A 57 -14.67 24.13 3.76
C LYS A 57 -14.87 22.64 4.01
N VAL A 58 -16.11 22.27 4.31
CA VAL A 58 -16.53 20.87 4.47
C VAL A 58 -17.67 20.62 3.50
N GLY A 59 -17.52 19.62 2.64
CA GLY A 59 -18.52 19.29 1.63
C GLY A 59 -18.04 18.17 0.72
N ALA A 60 -18.81 17.91 -0.34
CA ALA A 60 -18.60 16.76 -1.24
C ALA A 60 -17.17 16.65 -1.79
N LEU A 61 -16.54 17.78 -2.15
CA LEU A 61 -15.16 17.80 -2.63
C LEU A 61 -14.17 17.33 -1.55
N GLN A 62 -14.33 17.77 -0.31
CA GLN A 62 -13.42 17.39 0.78
C GLN A 62 -13.64 15.96 1.22
N PHE A 63 -14.87 15.47 1.22
CA PHE A 63 -15.15 14.05 1.49
C PHE A 63 -14.50 13.15 0.44
N ASP A 64 -14.54 13.56 -0.81
CA ASP A 64 -13.87 12.85 -1.90
C ASP A 64 -12.33 12.90 -1.76
N ILE A 65 -11.74 14.06 -1.46
CA ILE A 65 -10.29 14.18 -1.19
C ILE A 65 -9.89 13.30 -0.01
N LEU A 66 -10.68 13.27 1.08
CA LEU A 66 -10.42 12.44 2.25
C LEU A 66 -10.51 10.94 1.91
N ALA A 67 -11.45 10.53 1.07
CA ALA A 67 -11.55 9.14 0.63
C ALA A 67 -10.29 8.70 -0.13
N TYR A 68 -9.80 9.54 -1.06
CA TYR A 68 -8.55 9.27 -1.76
C TYR A 68 -7.31 9.34 -0.87
N LYS A 69 -7.33 10.22 0.14
CA LYS A 69 -6.27 10.27 1.16
C LYS A 69 -6.19 8.96 1.94
N VAL A 70 -7.32 8.43 2.39
CA VAL A 70 -7.40 7.12 3.05
C VAL A 70 -6.84 6.02 2.14
N GLU A 71 -7.20 6.02 0.85
CA GLU A 71 -6.65 5.07 -0.12
C GLU A 71 -5.11 5.18 -0.25
N ALA A 72 -4.57 6.38 -0.32
CA ALA A 72 -3.11 6.60 -0.31
C ALA A 72 -2.45 6.10 0.98
N GLU A 73 -3.07 6.32 2.13
CA GLU A 73 -2.60 5.80 3.42
C GLU A 73 -2.57 4.27 3.45
N ILE A 74 -3.59 3.60 2.88
CA ILE A 74 -3.62 2.14 2.71
C ILE A 74 -2.43 1.67 1.85
N HIS A 75 -2.19 2.30 0.69
CA HIS A 75 -1.06 1.95 -0.19
C HIS A 75 0.31 2.18 0.46
N LEU A 76 0.41 3.15 1.37
CA LEU A 76 1.62 3.41 2.15
C LEU A 76 1.79 2.45 3.33
N GLY A 77 0.78 1.64 3.65
CA GLY A 77 0.79 0.76 4.83
C GLY A 77 0.48 1.47 6.14
N LYS A 78 -0.03 2.71 6.09
CA LYS A 78 -0.40 3.51 7.25
C LYS A 78 -1.81 3.15 7.74
N LEU A 79 -2.01 1.86 8.05
CA LEU A 79 -3.35 1.30 8.25
C LEU A 79 -4.08 1.89 9.47
N GLY A 80 -3.36 2.32 10.51
CA GLY A 80 -3.95 3.03 11.65
C GLY A 80 -4.47 4.41 11.28
N GLU A 81 -3.67 5.20 10.56
CA GLU A 81 -4.08 6.52 10.04
C GLU A 81 -5.29 6.39 9.09
N ALA A 82 -5.24 5.40 8.19
CA ALA A 82 -6.32 5.13 7.24
C ALA A 82 -7.64 4.78 7.94
N GLU A 83 -7.60 3.95 8.99
CA GLU A 83 -8.79 3.55 9.74
C GLU A 83 -9.39 4.72 10.53
N GLU A 84 -8.56 5.50 11.21
CA GLU A 84 -9.00 6.70 11.93
C GLU A 84 -9.63 7.72 10.97
N ASN A 85 -8.95 8.01 9.86
CA ASN A 85 -9.42 8.96 8.86
C ASN A 85 -10.70 8.48 8.16
N LEU A 86 -10.84 7.18 7.92
CA LEU A 86 -12.08 6.58 7.41
C LEU A 86 -13.22 6.76 8.40
N GLN A 87 -13.02 6.44 9.68
CA GLN A 87 -14.03 6.63 10.72
C GLN A 87 -14.48 8.08 10.83
N ASN A 88 -13.53 9.02 10.80
CA ASN A 88 -13.80 10.45 10.81
C ASN A 88 -14.60 10.86 9.57
N LEU A 89 -14.19 10.42 8.38
CA LEU A 89 -14.89 10.68 7.12
C LEU A 89 -16.34 10.17 7.16
N GLU A 90 -16.58 8.94 7.62
CA GLU A 90 -17.92 8.38 7.73
C GLU A 90 -18.80 9.16 8.72
N THR A 91 -18.21 9.63 9.81
CA THR A 91 -18.89 10.44 10.82
C THR A 91 -19.35 11.79 10.24
N ILE A 92 -18.45 12.51 9.56
CA ILE A 92 -18.75 13.85 9.03
C ILE A 92 -19.59 13.84 7.75
N SER A 93 -19.46 12.79 6.94
CA SER A 93 -20.16 12.68 5.66
C SER A 93 -21.47 11.91 5.74
N THR A 94 -21.74 11.25 6.88
CA THR A 94 -22.86 10.33 7.14
C THR A 94 -23.01 9.19 6.12
N LYS A 95 -21.97 8.97 5.31
CA LYS A 95 -21.88 7.93 4.27
C LYS A 95 -20.91 6.84 4.72
N LYS A 96 -21.22 5.60 4.37
CA LYS A 96 -20.32 4.45 4.55
C LYS A 96 -19.45 4.21 3.31
N TYR A 97 -18.20 3.82 3.53
CA TYR A 97 -17.24 3.50 2.47
C TYR A 97 -16.73 2.06 2.63
N ALA A 98 -17.66 1.09 2.51
CA ALA A 98 -17.39 -0.34 2.69
C ALA A 98 -16.16 -0.82 1.92
N LYS A 99 -15.95 -0.37 0.68
CA LYS A 99 -14.76 -0.74 -0.11
C LYS A 99 -13.43 -0.32 0.54
N LEU A 100 -13.38 0.87 1.16
CA LEU A 100 -12.16 1.32 1.84
C LEU A 100 -11.96 0.54 3.14
N GLN A 101 -13.05 0.22 3.84
CA GLN A 101 -13.00 -0.65 5.02
C GLN A 101 -12.47 -2.05 4.65
N ASP A 102 -13.03 -2.69 3.63
CA ASP A 102 -12.61 -4.00 3.14
C ASP A 102 -11.12 -3.99 2.75
N LEU A 103 -10.65 -2.93 2.09
CA LEU A 103 -9.24 -2.77 1.73
C LEU A 103 -8.31 -2.64 2.95
N ILE A 104 -8.71 -1.88 3.97
CA ILE A 104 -7.96 -1.76 5.24
C ILE A 104 -7.87 -3.14 5.91
N GLU A 105 -9.00 -3.83 6.05
CA GLU A 105 -9.05 -5.14 6.68
C GLU A 105 -8.23 -6.18 5.91
N ALA A 106 -8.32 -6.19 4.57
CA ALA A 106 -7.53 -7.07 3.74
C ALA A 106 -6.02 -6.82 3.91
N LYS A 107 -5.59 -5.55 3.96
CA LYS A 107 -4.19 -5.21 4.22
C LYS A 107 -3.74 -5.60 5.63
N LYS A 108 -4.61 -5.46 6.64
CA LYS A 108 -4.33 -5.96 8.00
C LYS A 108 -4.16 -7.48 8.02
N SER A 109 -5.00 -8.22 7.30
CA SER A 109 -4.86 -9.68 7.16
C SER A 109 -3.56 -10.07 6.47
N ILE A 110 -3.11 -9.35 5.44
CA ILE A 110 -1.79 -9.60 4.82
C ILE A 110 -0.65 -9.41 5.83
N VAL A 111 -0.72 -8.37 6.68
CA VAL A 111 0.26 -8.14 7.75
C VAL A 111 0.22 -9.30 8.76
N SER A 112 -0.97 -9.69 9.22
CA SER A 112 -1.19 -10.80 10.14
C SER A 112 -0.64 -12.12 9.58
N ALA A 113 -0.89 -12.42 8.30
CA ALA A 113 -0.33 -13.58 7.63
C ALA A 113 1.20 -13.59 7.63
N GLY A 114 1.84 -12.45 7.35
CA GLY A 114 3.30 -12.34 7.41
C GLY A 114 3.87 -12.59 8.80
N GLU A 115 3.18 -12.11 9.85
CA GLU A 115 3.55 -12.37 11.25
C GLU A 115 3.37 -13.85 11.62
N ALA A 116 2.26 -14.47 11.22
CA ALA A 116 1.98 -15.88 11.42
C ALA A 116 3.03 -16.78 10.73
N LEU A 117 3.39 -16.48 9.47
CA LEU A 117 4.47 -17.16 8.74
C LEU A 117 5.81 -17.06 9.49
N ASN A 118 6.11 -15.90 10.09
CA ASN A 118 7.33 -15.72 10.90
C ASN A 118 7.33 -16.55 12.18
N GLN A 119 6.15 -16.84 12.73
CA GLN A 119 5.96 -17.66 13.92
C GLN A 119 5.76 -19.15 13.59
N ASP A 120 5.73 -19.50 12.30
CA ASP A 120 5.42 -20.84 11.80
C ASP A 120 3.98 -21.31 12.14
N ASP A 121 3.09 -20.36 12.41
CA ASP A 121 1.65 -20.59 12.56
C ASP A 121 1.01 -20.65 11.16
N LEU A 122 1.12 -21.82 10.53
CA LEU A 122 0.67 -22.03 9.15
C LEU A 122 -0.86 -22.03 9.03
N ASP A 123 -1.58 -22.41 10.09
CA ASP A 123 -3.04 -22.41 10.09
C ASP A 123 -3.59 -20.98 10.08
N LEU A 124 -3.04 -20.11 10.94
CA LEU A 124 -3.39 -18.70 10.93
C LEU A 124 -2.94 -18.01 9.63
N ALA A 125 -1.73 -18.31 9.15
CA ALA A 125 -1.24 -17.75 7.90
C ALA A 125 -2.18 -18.05 6.73
N ARG A 126 -2.62 -19.31 6.57
CA ARG A 126 -3.56 -19.70 5.50
C ARG A 126 -4.87 -18.92 5.60
N LYS A 127 -5.46 -18.89 6.81
CA LYS A 127 -6.72 -18.18 7.08
C LYS A 127 -6.64 -16.71 6.68
N GLU A 128 -5.59 -16.00 7.11
CA GLU A 128 -5.44 -14.57 6.86
C GLU A 128 -5.15 -14.26 5.37
N LEU A 129 -4.41 -15.13 4.69
CA LEU A 129 -4.19 -15.01 3.25
C LEU A 129 -5.50 -15.19 2.45
N ASP A 130 -6.36 -16.12 2.88
CA ASP A 130 -7.69 -16.32 2.27
C ASP A 130 -8.61 -15.13 2.52
N GLU A 131 -8.65 -14.63 3.76
CA GLU A 131 -9.43 -13.43 4.11
C GLU A 131 -9.05 -12.22 3.24
N ALA A 132 -7.75 -11.99 3.02
CA ALA A 132 -7.28 -10.91 2.15
C ALA A 132 -7.70 -11.09 0.69
N LYS A 133 -7.73 -12.34 0.18
CA LYS A 133 -8.20 -12.65 -1.18
C LYS A 133 -9.70 -12.43 -1.33
N GLU A 134 -10.49 -12.87 -0.36
CA GLU A 134 -11.95 -12.72 -0.34
C GLU A 134 -12.36 -11.25 -0.37
N LYS A 135 -11.58 -10.38 0.30
CA LYS A 135 -11.75 -8.92 0.30
C LYS A 135 -11.16 -8.22 -0.94
N GLY A 136 -10.75 -8.99 -1.95
CA GLY A 136 -10.44 -8.46 -3.29
C GLY A 136 -8.98 -8.12 -3.57
N LEU A 137 -8.03 -8.41 -2.67
CA LEU A 137 -6.60 -8.14 -2.88
C LEU A 137 -5.85 -9.25 -3.65
N SER A 138 -6.49 -9.89 -4.64
CA SER A 138 -5.94 -11.07 -5.32
C SER A 138 -4.65 -10.86 -6.11
N THR A 139 -4.29 -9.61 -6.44
CA THR A 139 -3.07 -9.27 -7.21
C THR A 139 -2.09 -8.39 -6.43
N ASP A 140 -2.31 -8.26 -5.13
CA ASP A 140 -1.50 -7.45 -4.24
C ASP A 140 -0.09 -8.01 -4.09
N ARG A 141 0.92 -7.14 -4.17
CA ARG A 141 2.33 -7.53 -4.13
C ARG A 141 2.69 -8.23 -2.82
N GLU A 142 2.21 -7.74 -1.69
CA GLU A 142 2.54 -8.36 -0.41
C GLU A 142 1.84 -9.71 -0.23
N LEU A 143 0.59 -9.82 -0.70
CA LEU A 143 -0.13 -11.10 -0.73
C LEU A 143 0.61 -12.15 -1.58
N GLU A 144 0.97 -11.81 -2.82
CA GLU A 144 1.67 -12.74 -3.72
C GLU A 144 2.99 -13.26 -3.12
N TYR A 145 3.72 -12.38 -2.44
CA TYR A 145 4.95 -12.76 -1.76
C TYR A 145 4.67 -13.71 -0.59
N SER A 146 3.71 -13.37 0.28
CA SER A 146 3.36 -14.18 1.44
C SER A 146 2.80 -15.56 1.07
N GLU A 147 2.05 -15.66 -0.04
CA GLU A 147 1.60 -16.94 -0.60
C GLU A 147 2.76 -17.82 -1.05
N ALA A 148 3.75 -17.24 -1.73
CA ALA A 148 4.93 -17.99 -2.18
C ALA A 148 5.74 -18.53 -0.98
N ILE A 149 5.84 -17.75 0.10
CA ILE A 149 6.45 -18.17 1.37
C ILE A 149 5.62 -19.25 2.08
N TYR A 150 4.29 -19.13 2.08
CA TYR A 150 3.42 -20.16 2.65
C TYR A 150 3.64 -21.52 1.97
N LEU A 151 3.62 -21.54 0.63
CA LEU A 151 3.89 -22.73 -0.16
C LEU A 151 5.29 -23.31 0.12
N GLU A 152 6.28 -22.45 0.33
CA GLU A 152 7.61 -22.91 0.75
C GLU A 152 7.53 -23.64 2.10
N LYS A 153 6.89 -23.03 3.08
CA LYS A 153 6.81 -23.55 4.46
C LYS A 153 6.00 -24.83 4.58
N THR A 154 4.98 -25.01 3.75
CA THR A 154 4.20 -26.26 3.66
C THR A 154 4.92 -27.35 2.85
N GLY A 155 6.09 -27.07 2.29
CA GLY A 155 6.88 -28.02 1.51
C GLY A 155 6.39 -28.22 0.09
N GLU A 156 5.54 -27.33 -0.42
CA GLU A 156 5.08 -27.28 -1.80
C GLU A 156 6.12 -26.61 -2.70
N TRP A 157 7.32 -27.18 -2.75
CA TRP A 157 8.51 -26.56 -3.36
C TRP A 157 8.33 -26.13 -4.81
N GLN A 158 7.65 -26.95 -5.62
CA GLN A 158 7.38 -26.62 -7.02
C GLN A 158 6.41 -25.44 -7.13
N ASN A 159 5.30 -25.47 -6.38
CA ASN A 159 4.32 -24.39 -6.37
C ASN A 159 4.94 -23.08 -5.87
N SER A 160 5.79 -23.15 -4.84
CA SER A 160 6.53 -22.00 -4.33
C SER A 160 7.49 -21.44 -5.37
N TYR A 161 8.24 -22.30 -6.08
CA TYR A 161 9.11 -21.88 -7.18
C TYR A 161 8.33 -21.18 -8.30
N ASP A 162 7.20 -21.75 -8.73
CA ASP A 162 6.36 -21.16 -9.78
C ASP A 162 5.79 -19.81 -9.33
N ALA A 163 5.34 -19.72 -8.07
CA ALA A 163 4.85 -18.47 -7.48
C ALA A 163 5.94 -17.40 -7.40
N PHE A 164 7.14 -17.73 -6.92
CA PHE A 164 8.27 -16.79 -6.86
C PHE A 164 8.79 -16.40 -8.26
N SER A 165 8.74 -17.31 -9.23
CA SER A 165 9.10 -17.02 -10.62
C SER A 165 8.16 -15.97 -11.21
N LYS A 166 6.84 -16.16 -11.05
CA LYS A 166 5.84 -15.17 -11.44
C LYS A 166 6.04 -13.85 -10.70
N TYR A 167 6.28 -13.90 -9.38
CA TYR A 167 6.56 -12.71 -8.58
C TYR A 167 7.74 -11.90 -9.12
N CYS A 168 8.89 -12.54 -9.32
CA CYS A 168 10.11 -11.88 -9.79
C CYS A 168 9.96 -11.34 -11.22
N SER A 169 9.13 -11.98 -12.07
CA SER A 169 8.82 -11.44 -13.40
C SER A 169 8.07 -10.10 -13.34
N ARG A 170 7.21 -9.92 -12.33
CA ARG A 170 6.46 -8.68 -12.10
C ARG A 170 7.27 -7.63 -11.34
N TYR A 171 8.17 -8.06 -10.45
CA TYR A 171 8.94 -7.19 -9.57
C TYR A 171 10.45 -7.52 -9.66
N PRO A 172 11.10 -7.25 -10.81
CA PRO A 172 12.47 -7.66 -11.07
C PRO A 172 13.50 -7.00 -10.14
N ASP A 173 13.19 -5.83 -9.57
CA ASP A 173 14.07 -5.09 -8.66
C ASP A 173 14.05 -5.64 -7.22
N ASP A 174 13.26 -6.68 -6.95
CA ASP A 174 13.14 -7.28 -5.62
C ASP A 174 14.25 -8.29 -5.34
N ALA A 175 15.40 -7.77 -4.89
CA ALA A 175 16.58 -8.60 -4.64
C ALA A 175 16.37 -9.69 -3.57
N GLU A 176 15.43 -9.50 -2.64
CA GLU A 176 15.07 -10.53 -1.65
C GLU A 176 14.35 -11.69 -2.33
N ALA A 177 13.30 -11.40 -3.10
CA ALA A 177 12.56 -12.41 -3.84
C ALA A 177 13.44 -13.17 -4.85
N ALA A 178 14.36 -12.47 -5.52
CA ALA A 178 15.30 -13.09 -6.45
C ALA A 178 16.22 -14.12 -5.77
N ARG A 179 16.65 -13.86 -4.52
CA ARG A 179 17.43 -14.83 -3.74
C ARG A 179 16.61 -16.05 -3.36
N GLU A 180 15.37 -15.86 -2.91
CA GLU A 180 14.47 -16.97 -2.59
C GLU A 180 14.20 -17.85 -3.82
N LEU A 181 13.98 -17.23 -4.99
CA LEU A 181 13.80 -17.94 -6.25
C LEU A 181 15.01 -18.82 -6.60
N GLN A 182 16.24 -18.30 -6.47
CA GLN A 182 17.46 -19.07 -6.75
C GLN A 182 17.61 -20.28 -5.80
N PHE A 183 17.24 -20.11 -4.54
CA PHE A 183 17.25 -21.20 -3.56
C PHE A 183 16.21 -22.27 -3.91
N LEU A 184 14.99 -21.86 -4.29
CA LEU A 184 13.93 -22.76 -4.71
C LEU A 184 14.27 -23.52 -5.98
N GLU A 185 14.88 -22.86 -6.98
CA GLU A 185 15.33 -23.50 -8.23
C GLU A 185 16.26 -24.68 -7.94
N SER A 186 17.28 -24.44 -7.10
CA SER A 186 18.26 -25.46 -6.71
C SER A 186 17.60 -26.66 -6.04
N ARG A 187 16.60 -26.40 -5.18
CA ARG A 187 15.89 -27.44 -4.43
C ARG A 187 14.93 -28.23 -5.30
N VAL A 188 14.14 -27.57 -6.15
CA VAL A 188 13.27 -28.22 -7.13
C VAL A 188 14.07 -29.13 -8.05
N LYS A 189 15.23 -28.67 -8.54
CA LYS A 189 16.14 -29.48 -9.37
C LYS A 189 16.61 -30.75 -8.65
N VAL A 190 17.01 -30.66 -7.39
CA VAL A 190 17.45 -31.81 -6.59
C VAL A 190 16.30 -32.79 -6.34
N LEU A 191 15.10 -32.30 -6.01
CA LEU A 191 13.93 -33.14 -5.75
C LEU A 191 13.40 -33.82 -7.02
N GLY A 192 13.41 -33.11 -8.16
CA GLY A 192 13.02 -33.68 -9.46
C GLY A 192 13.98 -34.78 -9.95
N GLY A 193 15.24 -34.75 -9.50
CA GLY A 193 16.23 -35.80 -9.78
C GLY A 193 16.21 -36.99 -8.81
N ASN A 194 15.40 -36.97 -7.75
CA ASN A 194 15.39 -38.02 -6.72
C ASN A 194 14.03 -38.17 -6.02
N THR A 195 13.28 -39.21 -6.43
CA THR A 195 11.95 -39.54 -5.90
C THR A 195 11.93 -39.79 -4.40
N LEU A 196 12.93 -40.44 -3.82
CA LEU A 196 12.99 -40.72 -2.36
C LEU A 196 13.19 -39.44 -1.53
N LEU A 197 13.96 -38.48 -2.05
CA LEU A 197 14.12 -37.17 -1.40
C LEU A 197 12.82 -36.34 -1.48
N SER A 198 12.08 -36.46 -2.58
CA SER A 198 10.78 -35.79 -2.75
C SER A 198 9.75 -36.23 -1.70
N GLU A 199 9.71 -37.53 -1.37
CA GLU A 199 8.80 -38.07 -0.34
C GLU A 199 9.18 -37.63 1.07
N ARG A 200 10.49 -37.53 1.35
CA ARG A 200 11.00 -37.11 2.67
C ARG A 200 10.86 -35.58 2.89
N ALA A 201 11.03 -34.79 1.84
CA ALA A 201 10.94 -33.33 1.91
C ALA A 201 9.51 -32.83 2.23
N LYS A 202 8.47 -33.61 1.89
CA LYS A 202 7.07 -33.33 2.29
C LYS A 202 6.84 -33.41 3.82
N LYS A 203 7.78 -33.98 4.58
CA LYS A 203 7.63 -34.21 6.03
C LYS A 203 8.40 -33.21 6.91
N VAL A 204 9.27 -32.37 6.35
CA VAL A 204 10.13 -31.47 7.14
C VAL A 204 10.28 -30.12 6.43
N GLY A 205 9.51 -29.12 6.89
CA GLY A 205 9.72 -27.71 6.54
C GLY A 205 11.04 -27.19 7.12
N LYS A 206 11.69 -26.25 6.42
CA LYS A 206 12.98 -25.68 6.85
C LYS A 206 12.74 -24.65 7.96
N ARG A 207 13.48 -24.72 9.08
CA ARG A 207 13.53 -23.64 10.09
C ARG A 207 14.24 -22.43 9.48
N HIS A 208 13.57 -21.27 9.41
CA HIS A 208 14.13 -20.05 8.79
C HIS A 208 14.16 -18.84 9.72
N HIS A 209 15.06 -17.91 9.36
CA HIS A 209 15.27 -16.60 9.95
C HIS A 209 14.15 -15.64 9.52
N LYS A 210 13.71 -14.75 10.43
CA LYS A 210 12.52 -13.88 10.29
C LYS A 210 12.43 -13.17 8.92
N TYR A 211 11.35 -13.41 8.18
CA TYR A 211 10.96 -12.70 6.96
C TYR A 211 10.28 -11.38 7.33
N ILE A 212 11.05 -10.32 7.61
CA ILE A 212 10.51 -8.96 7.72
C ILE A 212 10.96 -8.14 6.52
N ARG A 213 10.04 -7.87 5.58
CA ARG A 213 10.18 -6.66 4.77
C ARG A 213 10.09 -5.47 5.71
N ARG A 214 11.19 -4.73 5.84
CA ARG A 214 11.34 -3.57 6.74
C ARG A 214 10.19 -2.56 6.68
N LYS A 215 9.45 -2.51 5.57
CA LYS A 215 8.40 -1.51 5.29
C LYS A 215 7.21 -1.53 6.27
N TYR A 216 6.89 -2.67 6.89
CA TYR A 216 5.71 -2.82 7.77
C TYR A 216 6.04 -3.10 9.23
N ARG A 217 7.30 -2.97 9.63
CA ARG A 217 7.65 -3.06 11.04
C ARG A 217 7.06 -1.84 11.75
N LEU A 218 6.04 -2.03 12.57
CA LEU A 218 5.63 -1.02 13.56
C LEU A 218 6.89 -0.59 14.31
N LYS A 219 7.15 0.72 14.39
CA LYS A 219 8.22 1.22 15.27
C LYS A 219 7.88 0.73 16.67
N GLU A 220 8.67 -0.20 17.20
CA GLU A 220 8.67 -0.46 18.64
C GLU A 220 9.06 0.86 19.31
N GLU A 221 8.10 1.52 19.96
CA GLU A 221 8.42 2.62 20.86
C GLU A 221 9.35 2.06 21.93
N SER A 222 10.59 2.51 21.91
CA SER A 222 11.57 2.14 22.91
C SER A 222 11.01 2.54 24.28
N PRO A 223 10.98 1.64 25.28
CA PRO A 223 10.53 2.01 26.62
C PRO A 223 11.38 3.19 27.09
N LYS A 224 10.72 4.32 27.40
CA LYS A 224 11.37 5.45 28.05
C LYS A 224 11.93 4.92 29.36
N ARG A 225 13.26 4.85 29.46
CA ARG A 225 13.93 4.61 30.74
C ARG A 225 13.67 5.85 31.59
N HIS A 226 12.86 5.69 32.63
CA HIS A 226 12.74 6.64 33.72
C HIS A 226 13.97 6.55 34.63
#